data_AF-A0A3C1HYB1-F1
#
_entry.id   AF-A0A3C1HYB1-F1
#
_cell.length_a   1.000
_cell.length_b   1.000
_cell.length_c   1.000
_cell.angle_alpha   90.00
_cell.angle_beta   90.00
_cell.angle_gamma   90.00
#
_symmetry.space_group_name_H-M   'P 1'
#
loop_
_entity.id
_entity.type
_entity.pdbx_description
1 polymer ?
#
loop_
_entity_poly.entity_id
_entity_poly.type
_entity_poly.pdbx_seq_one_letter_code
_entity_poly.pdbx_strand_id
1 'polypeptide(L)'
;MKYGAILKACRTRAGLSQEELADKLFINQSDVSKYENGSKEPPMSLFQNWAVATQAQEVLVAFICGMDGLGILQSLSTLITGTILFLGGIL
;
A
#
# COMPACT_ATOMS: atom_id res chain seq x y z
N MET A 1 -5.42 -8.14 10.03
CA MET A 1 -4.51 -7.41 9.13
C MET A 1 -4.52 -5.93 9.46
N LYS A 2 -3.39 -5.22 9.42
CA LYS A 2 -3.34 -3.77 9.68
C LYS A 2 -3.67 -2.95 8.40
N TYR A 3 -4.80 -3.21 7.75
CA TYR A 3 -5.17 -2.52 6.50
C TYR A 3 -5.28 -0.99 6.67
N GLY A 4 -5.73 -0.51 7.83
CA GLY A 4 -5.82 0.93 8.10
C GLY A 4 -4.46 1.63 8.03
N ALA A 5 -3.39 0.98 8.51
CA ALA A 5 -2.03 1.51 8.40
C ALA A 5 -1.55 1.57 6.94
N ILE A 6 -1.96 0.59 6.12
CA ILE A 6 -1.65 0.56 4.69
C ILE A 6 -2.38 1.70 3.97
N LEU A 7 -3.67 1.90 4.22
CA LEU A 7 -4.46 3.00 3.66
C LEU A 7 -3.87 4.37 4.00
N LYS A 8 -3.47 4.54 5.27
CA LYS A 8 -2.78 5.74 5.73
C LYS A 8 -1.47 5.96 4.99
N ALA A 9 -0.66 4.91 4.84
CA ALA A 9 0.61 4.99 4.11
C ALA A 9 0.41 5.36 2.63
N CYS A 10 -0.62 4.82 1.96
CA CYS A 10 -0.98 5.20 0.60
C CYS A 10 -1.35 6.68 0.51
N ARG A 11 -2.20 7.18 1.41
CA ARG A 11 -2.58 8.59 1.44
C ARG A 11 -1.37 9.50 1.67
N THR A 12 -0.54 9.21 2.67
CA THR A 12 0.62 10.06 2.99
C THR A 12 1.66 10.05 1.88
N ARG A 13 1.86 8.91 1.20
CA ARG A 13 2.75 8.82 0.04
C ARG A 13 2.26 9.66 -1.14
N ALA A 14 0.95 9.76 -1.30
CA ALA A 14 0.32 10.64 -2.29
C ALA A 14 0.36 12.14 -1.89
N GLY A 15 0.90 12.49 -0.72
CA GLY A 15 1.00 13.88 -0.25
C GLY A 15 -0.33 14.50 0.18
N LEU A 16 -1.37 13.69 0.40
CA LEU A 16 -2.72 14.17 0.72
C LEU A 16 -2.94 14.22 2.22
N SER A 17 -3.63 15.25 2.72
CA SER A 17 -4.29 15.26 4.03
C SER A 17 -5.53 14.35 4.03
N GLN A 18 -6.07 14.07 5.21
CA GLN A 18 -7.31 13.28 5.32
C GLN A 18 -8.50 14.01 4.71
N GLU A 19 -8.53 15.35 4.76
CA GLU A 19 -9.57 16.19 4.18
C GLU A 19 -9.51 16.16 2.65
N GLU A 20 -8.33 16.39 2.06
CA GLU A 20 -8.15 16.33 0.61
C GLU A 20 -8.49 14.96 0.01
N LEU A 21 -8.18 13.88 0.74
CA LEU A 21 -8.59 12.55 0.30
C LEU A 21 -10.10 12.34 0.43
N ALA A 22 -10.71 12.83 1.51
CA ALA A 22 -12.15 12.73 1.71
C ALA A 22 -12.92 13.44 0.58
N ASP A 23 -12.46 14.63 0.19
CA ASP A 23 -12.99 15.39 -0.94
C ASP A 23 -12.87 14.61 -2.25
N LYS A 24 -11.72 14.00 -2.52
CA LYS A 24 -11.50 13.15 -3.71
C LYS A 24 -12.40 11.91 -3.74
N LEU A 25 -12.74 11.37 -2.58
CA LEU A 25 -13.54 10.15 -2.43
C LEU A 25 -15.03 10.42 -2.21
N PHE A 26 -15.44 11.69 -2.11
CA PHE A 26 -16.81 12.09 -1.78
C PHE A 26 -17.34 11.47 -0.48
N ILE A 27 -16.49 11.43 0.56
CA ILE A 27 -16.83 10.94 1.90
C ILE A 27 -16.46 11.97 2.96
N ASN A 28 -16.84 11.73 4.22
CA ASN A 28 -16.42 12.59 5.32
C ASN A 28 -14.96 12.32 5.72
N GLN A 29 -14.23 13.36 6.10
CA GLN A 29 -12.88 13.23 6.68
C GLN A 29 -12.86 12.30 7.91
N SER A 30 -13.92 12.31 8.72
CA SER A 30 -14.03 11.42 9.88
C SER A 30 -14.13 9.95 9.48
N ASP A 31 -14.70 9.64 8.31
CA ASP A 31 -14.71 8.28 7.78
C ASP A 31 -13.30 7.86 7.34
N VAL A 32 -12.53 8.73 6.67
CA VAL A 32 -11.10 8.50 6.36
C VAL A 32 -10.33 8.12 7.63
N SER A 33 -10.49 8.91 8.70
CA SER A 33 -9.85 8.63 9.99
C SER A 33 -10.22 7.26 10.57
N LYS A 34 -11.51 6.90 10.55
CA LYS A 34 -12.01 5.59 11.02
C LYS A 34 -11.48 4.42 10.19
N TYR A 35 -11.31 4.59 8.89
CA TYR A 35 -10.70 3.56 8.04
C TYR A 35 -9.20 3.42 8.31
N GLU A 36 -8.48 4.52 8.48
CA GLU A 36 -7.04 4.51 8.76
C GLU A 36 -6.67 3.95 10.13
N ASN A 37 -7.53 4.17 11.13
CA ASN A 37 -7.30 3.64 12.48
C ASN A 37 -7.91 2.23 12.69
N GLY A 38 -8.65 1.71 11.70
CA GLY A 38 -9.25 0.38 11.73
C GLY A 38 -10.52 0.27 12.58
N SER A 39 -11.10 1.39 13.04
CA SER A 39 -12.39 1.38 13.75
C SER A 39 -13.58 1.14 12.82
N LYS A 40 -13.38 1.27 11.51
CA LYS A 40 -14.37 0.98 10.47
C LYS A 40 -13.66 0.27 9.32
N GLU A 41 -14.30 -0.75 8.76
CA GLU A 41 -13.81 -1.44 7.57
C GLU A 41 -14.39 -0.79 6.30
N PRO A 42 -13.55 -0.42 5.31
CA PRO A 42 -14.05 0.13 4.06
C PRO A 42 -14.65 -0.97 3.19
N PRO A 43 -15.78 -0.73 2.50
CA PRO A 43 -16.24 -1.64 1.47
C PRO A 43 -15.21 -1.73 0.34
N MET A 44 -15.19 -2.86 -0.38
CA MET A 44 -14.20 -3.11 -1.44
C MET A 44 -14.21 -2.02 -2.52
N SER A 45 -15.38 -1.50 -2.88
CA SER A 45 -15.51 -0.39 -3.84
C SER A 45 -14.79 0.88 -3.36
N LEU A 46 -14.89 1.21 -2.07
CA LEU A 46 -14.18 2.35 -1.50
C LEU A 46 -12.68 2.11 -1.49
N PHE A 47 -12.25 0.90 -1.17
CA PHE A 47 -10.82 0.56 -1.19
C PHE A 47 -10.23 0.66 -2.60
N GLN A 48 -10.98 0.26 -3.64
CA GLN A 48 -10.59 0.48 -5.03
C GLN A 48 -10.46 1.97 -5.37
N ASN A 49 -11.46 2.79 -5.02
CA ASN A 49 -11.42 4.23 -5.27
C ASN A 49 -10.27 4.90 -4.51
N TRP A 50 -9.98 4.45 -3.29
CA TRP A 50 -8.84 4.91 -2.50
C TRP A 50 -7.53 4.63 -3.24
N ALA A 51 -7.31 3.40 -3.71
CA ALA A 51 -6.10 3.03 -4.44
C ALA A 51 -5.93 3.87 -5.72
N VAL A 52 -7.02 4.19 -6.43
CA VAL A 52 -6.98 5.09 -7.59
C VAL A 52 -6.63 6.51 -7.17
N ALA A 53 -7.28 7.06 -6.14
CA ALA A 53 -7.07 8.42 -5.66
C ALA A 53 -5.65 8.67 -5.13
N THR A 54 -5.01 7.63 -4.59
CA THR A 54 -3.63 7.69 -4.07
C THR A 54 -2.57 7.15 -5.03
N GLN A 55 -2.95 6.76 -6.26
CA GLN A 55 -2.05 6.12 -7.24
C GLN A 55 -1.28 4.92 -6.63
N ALA A 56 -2.02 4.04 -5.93
CA ALA A 56 -1.50 2.92 -5.18
C ALA A 56 -2.17 1.59 -5.56
N GLN A 57 -2.49 1.38 -6.83
CA GLN A 57 -3.20 0.19 -7.33
C GLN A 57 -2.38 -1.10 -7.09
N GLU A 58 -1.06 -1.02 -7.08
CA GLU A 58 -0.16 -2.11 -6.74
C GLU A 58 -0.40 -2.67 -5.34
N VAL A 59 -0.74 -1.80 -4.38
CA VAL A 59 -1.03 -2.21 -3.00
C VAL A 59 -2.33 -3.01 -2.93
N LEU A 60 -3.33 -2.62 -3.72
CA LEU A 60 -4.59 -3.34 -3.81
C LEU A 60 -4.38 -4.75 -4.40
N VAL A 61 -3.59 -4.87 -5.47
CA VAL A 61 -3.26 -6.16 -6.07
C VAL A 61 -2.52 -7.05 -5.09
N ALA A 62 -1.49 -6.52 -4.42
CA ALA A 62 -0.73 -7.26 -3.41
C ALA A 62 -1.64 -7.77 -2.27
N PHE A 63 -2.60 -6.93 -1.83
CA PHE A 63 -3.57 -7.30 -0.80
C PHE A 63 -4.48 -8.45 -1.26
N ILE A 64 -5.05 -8.38 -2.48
CA ILE A 64 -5.95 -9.42 -3.03
C ILE A 64 -5.19 -10.73 -3.27
N CYS A 65 -3.97 -10.66 -3.80
CA CYS A 65 -3.14 -11.83 -4.06
C CYS A 65 -2.53 -12.44 -2.79
N GLY A 66 -2.74 -11.82 -1.62
CA GLY A 66 -2.12 -12.26 -0.37
C GLY A 66 -0.59 -12.20 -0.41
N MET A 67 -0.02 -11.35 -1.26
CA MET A 67 1.43 -11.22 -1.42
C MET A 67 2.01 -10.56 -0.17
N ASP A 68 2.81 -11.31 0.59
CA ASP A 68 3.58 -10.75 1.69
C ASP A 68 4.74 -9.92 1.14
N GLY A 69 4.76 -8.63 1.48
CA GLY A 69 5.85 -7.72 1.10
C GLY A 69 7.22 -8.21 1.60
N LEU A 70 7.28 -8.98 2.69
CA LEU A 70 8.52 -9.59 3.18
C LEU A 70 9.07 -10.64 2.20
N GLY A 71 8.20 -11.44 1.57
CA GLY A 71 8.62 -12.43 0.58
C GLY A 71 9.20 -11.79 -0.68
N ILE A 72 8.64 -10.64 -1.08
CA ILE A 72 9.18 -9.83 -2.19
C ILE A 72 10.57 -9.31 -1.82
N LEU A 73 10.74 -8.74 -0.63
CA LEU A 73 12.04 -8.24 -0.17
C LEU A 73 13.11 -9.34 -0.09
N GLN A 74 12.76 -10.52 0.42
CA GLN A 74 13.67 -11.68 0.45
C GLN A 74 14.07 -12.15 -0.95
N SER A 75 13.12 -12.14 -1.89
CA SER A 75 13.38 -12.50 -3.29
C SER A 75 14.36 -11.50 -3.92
N LEU A 76 14.16 -10.20 -3.68
CA LEU A 76 15.06 -9.14 -4.15
C LEU A 76 16.46 -9.25 -3.52
N SER A 77 16.56 -9.50 -2.21
CA SER A 77 17.88 -9.68 -1.56
C SER A 77 18.63 -10.90 -2.10
N THR A 78 17.90 -11.98 -2.40
CA THR A 78 18.49 -13.20 -2.99
C THR A 78 18.99 -12.92 -4.41
N LEU A 79 18.23 -12.17 -5.21
CA LEU A 79 18.64 -11.77 -6.55
C LEU A 79 19.89 -10.88 -6.53
N ILE A 80 19.94 -9.88 -5.64
CA ILE A 80 21.09 -8.98 -5.47
C ILE A 80 22.33 -9.76 -5.00
N THR A 81 22.17 -10.64 -4.01
CA THR A 81 23.28 -11.46 -3.51
C THR A 81 23.78 -12.41 -4.59
N GLY A 82 22.86 -13.04 -5.33
CA GLY A 82 23.17 -13.91 -6.44
C GLY A 82 23.91 -13.20 -7.57
N THR A 83 23.49 -11.99 -7.97
CA THR A 83 24.16 -11.21 -9.03
C THR A 83 25.52 -10.68 -8.58
N ILE A 84 25.69 -10.26 -7.32
CA ILE A 84 26.99 -9.85 -6.79
C ILE A 84 27.97 -11.03 -6.75
N LEU A 85 27.54 -12.21 -6.30
CA LEU A 85 28.38 -13.41 -6.31
C LEU A 85 28.74 -13.84 -7.74
N PHE A 86 27.79 -13.77 -8.68
CA PHE A 86 28.03 -14.13 -10.08
C PHE A 86 28.98 -13.17 -10.79
N LEU A 87 28.86 -11.86 -10.54
CA LEU A 87 29.70 -10.84 -11.19
C LEU A 87 31.04 -10.64 -10.47
N GLY A 88 31.07 -10.80 -9.14
CA GLY A 88 32.27 -10.66 -8.32
C GLY A 88 33.14 -11.92 -8.23
N GLY A 89 32.59 -13.10 -8.57
CA GLY A 89 33.30 -14.38 -8.56
C GLY A 89 33.99 -14.75 -9.87
N ILE A 90 34.00 -13.87 -10.88
CA ILE A 90 34.67 -14.07 -12.18
C ILE A 90 36.05 -13.37 -12.25
N LEU A 91 36.49 -12.71 -11.16
CA LEU A 91 37.83 -12.11 -11.04
C LEU A 91 38.77 -12.97 -10.17
#